data_AF-X1QEP2-F1
#
_entry.id   AF-X1QEP2-F1
#
_cell.length_a   1.000
_cell.length_b   1.000
_cell.length_c   1.000
_cell.angle_alpha   90.00
_cell.angle_beta   90.00
_cell.angle_gamma   90.00
#
_symmetry.space_group_name_H-M   'P 1'
#
loop_
_entity.id
_entity.type
_entity.pdbx_description
1 polymer ?
#
loop_
_entity_poly.entity_id
_entity_poly.type
_entity_poly.pdbx_seq_one_letter_code
_entity_poly.pdbx_strand_id
1 'polypeptide(L)' 'MSEKVLAELAEWIDPKAIAEAILQELESQEVEQTADNGQKVWLDFLESELPEGLRSSIKAIFSK' A
#
# COMPACT_ATOMS: atom_id res chain seq x y z
N MET A 1 -12.99 11.10 13.54
CA MET A 1 -12.92 10.65 12.14
C MET A 1 -14.34 10.38 11.67
N SER A 2 -14.73 10.83 10.48
CA SER A 2 -16.07 10.50 9.94
C SER A 2 -16.09 9.05 9.50
N GLU A 3 -16.89 8.20 10.14
CA GLU A 3 -17.05 6.79 9.77
C GLU A 3 -17.52 6.65 8.32
N LYS A 4 -18.35 7.59 7.86
CA LYS A 4 -18.79 7.67 6.46
C LYS A 4 -17.62 7.87 5.51
N VAL A 5 -16.73 8.83 5.79
CA VAL A 5 -15.58 9.11 4.92
C VAL A 5 -14.59 7.95 4.93
N LEU A 6 -14.42 7.28 6.07
CA LEU A 6 -13.59 6.08 6.15
C LEU A 6 -14.18 4.96 5.28
N ALA A 7 -15.48 4.70 5.38
CA ALA A 7 -16.14 3.65 4.61
C ALA A 7 -16.06 3.92 3.11
N GLU A 8 -16.39 5.15 2.69
CA GLU A 8 -16.26 5.58 1.30
C GLU A 8 -14.81 5.43 0.81
N LEU A 9 -13.81 5.85 1.61
CA LEU A 9 -12.40 5.71 1.23
C LEU A 9 -11.96 4.24 1.11
N ALA A 10 -12.42 3.38 2.03
CA ALA A 10 -12.09 1.96 2.02
C ALA A 10 -12.61 1.25 0.76
N GLU A 11 -13.71 1.72 0.16
CA GLU A 11 -14.21 1.19 -1.12
C GLU A 11 -13.25 1.46 -2.30
N TRP A 12 -12.38 2.46 -2.20
CA TRP A 12 -11.37 2.76 -3.23
C TRP A 12 -10.06 1.98 -3.04
N ILE A 13 -9.83 1.42 -1.86
CA ILE A 13 -8.62 0.64 -1.57
C ILE A 13 -8.90 -0.82 -1.92
N ASP A 14 -8.42 -1.27 -3.08
CA ASP A 14 -8.54 -2.66 -3.52
C ASP A 14 -7.38 -3.52 -2.96
N PRO A 15 -7.65 -4.45 -2.03
CA PRO A 15 -6.62 -5.34 -1.48
C PRO A 15 -6.00 -6.24 -2.55
N LYS A 16 -6.73 -6.58 -3.62
CA LYS A 16 -6.22 -7.41 -4.72
C LYS A 16 -5.16 -6.64 -5.51
N ALA A 17 -5.41 -5.37 -5.83
CA ALA A 17 -4.43 -4.53 -6.53
C ALA A 17 -3.13 -4.37 -5.72
N ILE A 18 -3.23 -4.24 -4.40
CA ILE A 18 -2.07 -4.20 -3.49
C ILE A 18 -1.30 -5.53 -3.54
N ALA A 19 -2.01 -6.67 -3.42
CA ALA A 19 -1.38 -7.99 -3.47
C ALA A 19 -0.69 -8.25 -4.82
N GLU A 20 -1.33 -7.89 -5.93
CA GLU A 20 -0.75 -8.00 -7.28
C GLU A 20 0.52 -7.17 -7.43
N ALA A 21 0.53 -5.92 -6.92
CA ALA A 21 1.72 -5.07 -6.95
C ALA A 21 2.87 -5.67 -6.14
N ILE A 22 2.59 -6.23 -4.95
CA ILE A 22 3.61 -6.91 -4.13
C ILE A 22 4.19 -8.12 -4.85
N LEU A 23 3.35 -8.96 -5.46
CA LEU A 23 3.81 -10.16 -6.17
C LEU A 23 4.65 -9.79 -7.40
N GLN A 24 4.26 -8.75 -8.14
CA GLN A 24 5.05 -8.24 -9.27
C GLN A 24 6.42 -7.74 -8.81
N GLU A 25 6.49 -7.04 -7.69
CA GLU A 25 7.75 -6.55 -7.15
C GLU A 25 8.65 -7.71 -6.69
N LEU A 26 8.09 -8.70 -5.99
CA LEU A 26 8.82 -9.91 -5.59
C LEU A 26 9.42 -10.63 -6.81
N GLU A 27 8.64 -10.81 -7.88
CA GLU A 27 9.11 -11.43 -9.13
C GLU A 27 10.24 -10.61 -9.77
N SER A 28 10.10 -9.28 -9.82
CA SER A 28 11.10 -8.39 -10.42
C SER A 28 12.45 -8.40 -9.71
N GLN A 29 12.44 -8.71 -8.40
CA GLN A 29 13.63 -8.82 -7.56
C GLN A 29 14.13 -10.26 -7.41
N GLU A 30 13.60 -11.20 -8.20
CA GLU A 30 13.94 -12.64 -8.15
C GLU A 30 13.68 -13.28 -6.77
N VAL A 31 12.69 -12.76 -6.03
CA VAL A 31 12.24 -13.29 -4.74
C VAL A 31 11.02 -14.20 -4.96
N GLU A 32 10.99 -15.34 -4.26
CA GLU A 32 9.89 -16.30 -4.37
C GLU A 32 8.54 -15.68 -3.97
N GLN A 33 7.54 -15.79 -4.85
CA GLN A 33 6.18 -15.28 -4.70
C GLN A 33 5.32 -16.13 -3.75
N THR A 34 5.73 -16.23 -2.49
CA THR A 34 4.96 -16.92 -1.44
C THR A 34 4.07 -15.94 -0.67
N ALA A 35 2.98 -16.46 -0.07
CA ALA A 35 2.11 -15.66 0.80
C ALA A 35 2.88 -15.07 1.99
N ASP A 36 3.81 -15.83 2.58
CA ASP A 36 4.65 -15.40 3.69
C ASP A 36 5.56 -14.23 3.31
N ASN A 37 6.17 -14.27 2.11
CA ASN A 37 7.01 -13.18 1.62
C ASN A 37 6.17 -11.94 1.32
N GLY A 38 5.02 -12.10 0.68
CA GLY A 38 4.10 -10.98 0.42
C GLY A 38 3.59 -10.33 1.71
N GLN A 39 3.27 -11.13 2.74
CA GLN A 39 2.87 -10.63 4.05
C GLN A 39 3.98 -9.82 4.71
N LYS A 40 5.23 -10.31 4.69
CA LYS A 40 6.38 -9.59 5.24
C LYS A 40 6.58 -8.24 4.56
N VAL A 41 6.54 -8.21 3.24
CA VAL A 41 6.65 -6.97 2.45
C VAL A 41 5.54 -5.99 2.82
N TRP A 42 4.30 -6.47 2.88
CA TRP A 42 3.17 -5.59 3.20
C TRP A 42 3.27 -4.98 4.61
N LEU A 43 3.60 -5.81 5.60
CA LEU A 43 3.74 -5.34 6.98
C LEU A 43 4.90 -4.35 7.14
N ASP A 44 6.04 -4.63 6.51
CA ASP A 44 7.17 -3.70 6.52
C ASP A 44 6.76 -2.36 5.88
N PHE A 45 6.18 -2.38 4.68
CA PHE A 45 5.72 -1.18 3.97
C PHE A 45 4.72 -0.35 4.78
N LEU A 46 3.77 -1.00 5.47
CA LEU A 46 2.79 -0.32 6.32
C LEU A 46 3.44 0.46 7.46
N GLU A 47 4.50 -0.10 8.06
CA GLU A 47 5.17 0.47 9.23
C GLU A 47 6.22 1.53 8.85
N SER A 48 6.96 1.30 7.77
CA SER A 48 8.11 2.13 7.38
C SER A 48 7.78 3.18 6.33
N GLU A 49 7.13 2.80 5.23
CA GLU A 49 7.04 3.61 4.01
C GLU A 49 5.68 4.33 3.84
N LEU A 50 4.57 3.68 4.19
CA LEU A 50 3.23 4.22 3.96
C LEU A 50 3.03 5.64 4.54
N PRO A 51 3.45 5.96 5.78
CA PRO A 51 3.28 7.31 6.33
C PRO A 51 4.04 8.39 5.55
N GLU A 52 5.21 8.07 5.02
CA GLU A 52 6.02 9.00 4.22
C GLU A 52 5.43 9.17 2.81
N GLY A 53 5.01 8.07 2.18
CA GLY A 53 4.34 8.07 0.88
C GLY A 53 3.04 8.88 0.88
N LEU A 54 2.20 8.71 1.91
CA LEU A 54 0.98 9.49 2.08
C LEU A 54 1.28 10.99 2.28
N ARG A 55 2.25 11.33 3.14
CA ARG A 55 2.68 12.73 3.34
C ARG A 55 3.16 13.38 2.05
N SER A 56 3.97 12.68 1.28
CA SER A 56 4.49 13.15 -0.01
C SER A 56 3.37 13.36 -1.03
N SER A 57 2.42 12.44 -1.11
CA SER A 57 1.26 12.52 -2.03
C SER A 57 0.33 13.67 -1.66
N ILE A 58 0.00 13.84 -0.37
CA ILE A 58 -0.81 14.96 0.11
C ILE A 58 -0.13 16.30 -0.24
N LYS A 59 1.19 16.40 -0.02
CA LYS A 59 1.95 17.59 -0.39
C LYS A 59 1.85 17.87 -1.89
N ALA A 60 2.09 16.86 -2.73
CA ALA A 60 2.03 17.01 -4.19
C ALA A 60 0.64 17.44 -4.70
N ILE A 61 -0.44 16.94 -4.10
CA ILE A 61 -1.81 17.23 -4.53
C ILE A 61 -2.30 18.60 -4.01
N PHE A 62 -1.96 18.95 -2.76
CA PHE A 62 -2.60 20.07 -2.06
C PHE A 62 -1.67 21.23 -1.70
N SER A 63 -0.35 21.06 -1.78
CA SER A 63 0.62 22.14 -1.52
C SER A 63 1.13 22.71 -2.84
N LYS A 64 0.46 23.75 -3.33
CA LYS A 64 0.97 24.60 -4.42
C LYS A 64 2.13 25.47 -3.95
#